data_AF-A0A958TGN3-F1
#
_entry.id   AF-A0A958TGN3-F1
#
_cell.length_a   1.000
_cell.length_b   1.000
_cell.length_c   1.000
_cell.angle_alpha   90.00
_cell.angle_beta   90.00
_cell.angle_gamma   90.00
#
_symmetry.space_group_name_H-M   'P 1'
#
loop_
_entity.id
_entity.type
_entity.pdbx_description
1 polymer ?
#
loop_
_entity_poly.entity_id
_entity_poly.type
_entity_poly.pdbx_seq_one_letter_code
_entity_poly.pdbx_strand_id
1 'polypeptide(L)' 'MKNYYLILLLTLMSFPAFSQDEPQDIDGTINKNEVKLNALYMVLGAFEGSYEYLLNDESGLGITLFIPFDKE' A
#
# COMPACT_ATOMS: atom_id res chain seq x y z
N MET A 1 13.99 -16.93 -23.66
CA MET A 1 13.79 -15.51 -23.27
C MET A 1 12.37 -15.23 -22.72
N LYS A 2 11.70 -16.19 -22.07
CA LYS A 2 10.33 -15.99 -21.56
C LYS A 2 10.22 -16.02 -20.03
N ASN A 3 11.29 -16.44 -19.34
CA ASN A 3 11.25 -16.80 -17.92
C ASN A 3 11.89 -15.72 -17.04
N TYR A 4 12.67 -14.79 -17.63
CA TYR A 4 13.32 -13.71 -16.88
C TYR A 4 12.33 -12.64 -16.43
N TYR A 5 11.25 -12.40 -17.18
CA TYR A 5 10.16 -11.52 -16.76
C TYR A 5 9.50 -12.03 -15.48
N LEU A 6 9.39 -13.35 -15.35
CA LEU A 6 8.79 -13.99 -14.18
C LEU A 6 9.69 -13.87 -12.95
N ILE A 7 11.01 -14.00 -13.14
CA ILE A 7 12.01 -13.81 -12.09
C ILE A 7 12.06 -12.34 -11.63
N LEU A 8 11.99 -11.39 -12.58
CA LEU A 8 11.94 -9.95 -12.29
C LEU A 8 10.69 -9.59 -11.47
N LEU A 9 9.52 -10.14 -11.85
CA LEU A 9 8.27 -9.95 -11.12
C LEU A 9 8.35 -10.51 -9.69
N LEU A 10 8.97 -11.70 -9.52
CA LEU A 10 9.15 -12.31 -8.19
C LEU A 10 10.04 -11.46 -7.28
N THR A 11 11.11 -10.87 -7.82
CA THR A 11 12.00 -9.98 -7.06
C THR A 11 11.35 -8.65 -6.69
N LEU A 12 10.39 -8.16 -7.48
CA LEU A 12 9.64 -6.93 -7.16
C LEU A 12 8.56 -7.15 -6.07
N MET A 13 8.14 -8.39 -5.84
CA MET A 13 7.19 -8.73 -4.76
C MET A 13 7.91 -9.00 -3.42
N SER A 14 9.24 -8.96 -3.40
CA SER A 14 10.06 -9.23 -2.21
C SER A 14 10.23 -8.02 -1.29
N PHE A 15 9.56 -6.89 -1.56
CA PHE A 15 9.63 -5.75 -0.66
C PHE A 15 9.04 -6.15 0.70
N PRO A 16 9.80 -6.04 1.81
CA PRO A 16 9.24 -6.26 3.12
C PRO A 16 8.07 -5.28 3.34
N ALA A 17 6.88 -5.82 3.56
CA ALA A 17 5.76 -5.08 4.12
C ALA A 17 6.11 -4.78 5.59
N PHE A 18 6.96 -3.78 5.79
CA PHE A 18 7.19 -3.23 7.12
C PHE A 18 5.88 -2.54 7.55
N SER A 19 5.05 -3.24 8.31
CA SER A 19 4.18 -2.56 9.28
C SER A 19 5.13 -1.96 10.30
N GLN A 20 5.37 -0.66 10.20
CA GLN A 20 6.14 0.06 11.22
C GLN A 20 5.24 0.21 12.45
N ASP A 21 5.21 -0.81 13.32
CA ASP A 21 4.94 -0.56 14.74
C ASP A 21 6.20 0.11 15.29
N GLU A 22 6.31 1.41 15.07
CA GLU A 22 7.35 2.22 15.67
C GLU A 22 7.08 2.23 17.19
N PRO A 23 8.02 1.79 18.05
CA PRO A 23 7.85 1.96 19.48
C PRO A 23 7.74 3.45 19.75
N GLN A 24 6.64 3.85 20.38
CA GLN A 24 6.29 5.24 20.68
C GLN A 24 7.44 5.98 21.38
N ASP A 25 8.32 6.61 20.61
CA ASP A 25 9.38 7.46 21.15
C ASP A 25 8.87 8.89 21.29
N ILE A 26 8.44 9.21 22.51
CA ILE A 26 8.80 10.43 23.26
C ILE A 26 8.92 11.74 22.44
N ASP A 27 7.92 12.12 21.64
CA ASP A 27 7.55 13.55 21.42
C ASP A 27 6.20 13.72 20.67
N GLY A 28 5.09 13.39 21.35
CA GLY A 28 3.77 14.03 21.20
C GLY A 28 3.03 14.08 19.84
N THR A 29 3.60 13.62 18.73
CA THR A 29 3.02 13.78 17.39
C THR A 29 2.82 12.42 16.73
N ILE A 30 1.70 11.77 17.08
CA ILE A 30 1.23 10.58 16.36
C ILE A 30 1.02 10.99 14.89
N ASN A 31 1.71 10.34 13.96
CA ASN A 31 1.45 10.55 12.54
C ASN A 31 0.07 9.98 12.20
N LYS A 32 -0.90 10.87 12.02
CA LYS A 32 -2.30 10.51 11.75
C LYS A 32 -2.58 10.27 10.26
N ASN A 33 -1.59 10.35 9.37
CA ASN A 33 -1.81 10.26 7.93
C ASN A 33 -1.21 8.97 7.37
N GLU A 34 -2.05 8.13 6.78
CA GLU A 34 -1.66 6.87 6.15
C GLU A 34 -1.94 6.90 4.65
N VAL A 35 -0.96 6.49 3.84
CA VAL A 35 -1.12 6.28 2.40
C VAL A 35 -0.95 4.79 2.12
N LYS A 36 -1.93 4.19 1.44
CA LYS A 36 -1.95 2.75 1.14
C LYS A 36 -2.01 2.55 -0.38
N LEU A 37 -1.33 1.52 -0.86
CA LEU A 37 -1.30 1.16 -2.27
C LEU A 37 -1.52 -0.35 -2.40
N ASN A 38 -2.46 -0.77 -3.24
CA ASN A 38 -2.76 -2.17 -3.46
C ASN A 38 -1.98 -2.71 -4.67
N ALA A 39 -0.83 -3.33 -4.41
CA ALA A 39 0.00 -3.92 -5.46
C ALA A 39 -0.65 -5.13 -6.14
N LEU A 40 -1.50 -5.89 -5.43
CA LEU A 40 -2.19 -7.04 -6.01
C LEU A 40 -3.17 -6.59 -7.10
N TYR A 41 -3.97 -5.55 -6.84
CA TYR A 41 -4.86 -5.01 -7.87
C TYR A 41 -4.10 -4.45 -9.06
N MET A 42 -2.91 -3.88 -8.85
CA MET A 42 -2.07 -3.41 -9.95
C MET A 42 -1.66 -4.54 -10.90
N VAL A 43 -1.44 -5.76 -10.38
CA VAL A 43 -1.20 -6.95 -11.20
C VAL A 43 -2.49 -7.44 -11.88
N LEU A 44 -3.64 -7.27 -11.24
CA LEU A 44 -4.95 -7.64 -11.76
C LEU A 44 -5.58 -6.59 -12.72
N GLY A 45 -4.82 -5.58 -13.15
CA GLY A 45 -5.28 -4.61 -14.14
C GLY A 45 -5.99 -3.37 -13.58
N ALA A 46 -5.86 -3.09 -12.28
CA ALA A 46 -6.45 -1.92 -11.64
C ALA A 46 -5.49 -1.20 -10.69
N PHE A 47 -5.44 0.13 -10.76
CA PHE A 47 -4.76 0.93 -9.76
C PHE A 47 -5.70 1.19 -8.59
N GLU A 48 -5.28 0.83 -7.38
CA GLU A 48 -5.99 1.20 -6.16
C GLU A 48 -5.02 1.82 -5.16
N GLY A 49 -5.32 3.05 -4.79
CA GLY A 49 -4.61 3.78 -3.74
C GLY A 49 -5.62 4.43 -2.79
N SER A 50 -5.26 4.51 -1.52
CA SER A 50 -6.06 5.20 -0.52
C SER A 50 -5.24 6.10 0.37
N TYR A 51 -5.90 7.13 0.85
CA TYR A 51 -5.40 8.03 1.87
C TYR A 51 -6.37 7.98 3.05
N GLU A 52 -5.83 7.82 4.25
CA GLU A 52 -6.61 7.73 5.49
C GLU A 52 -6.02 8.66 6.55
N TYR A 53 -6.90 9.43 7.18
CA TYR A 53 -6.58 10.20 8.38
C TYR A 53 -7.11 9.47 9.61
N LEU A 54 -6.22 9.05 10.51
CA LEU A 54 -6.54 8.38 11.76
C LEU A 54 -7.17 9.37 12.75
N LEU A 55 -8.38 9.07 13.22
CA LEU A 55 -9.04 9.81 14.30
C LEU A 55 -8.48 9.40 15.67
N ASN A 56 -8.15 8.12 15.80
CA ASN A 56 -7.50 7.47 16.93
C ASN A 56 -6.80 6.19 16.44
N ASP A 57 -6.28 5.39 17.37
CA ASP A 57 -5.50 4.19 17.04
C ASP A 57 -6.35 3.04 16.44
N GLU A 58 -7.68 3.12 16.51
CA GLU A 58 -8.60 2.06 16.05
C GLU A 58 -9.54 2.51 14.91
N SER A 59 -9.52 3.79 14.52
CA SER A 59 -10.44 4.33 13.53
C SER A 59 -9.86 5.50 12.74
N GLY A 60 -10.22 5.55 11.46
CA GLY A 60 -9.81 6.60 10.54
C GLY A 60 -10.93 6.96 9.55
N LEU A 61 -10.75 8.12 8.91
CA LEU A 61 -11.56 8.57 7.78
C LEU A 61 -10.67 8.65 6.56
N GLY A 62 -11.08 8.01 5.47
CA GLY A 62 -10.25 7.92 4.27
C GLY A 62 -11.03 8.04 2.97
N ILE A 63 -10.28 8.25 1.90
CA ILE A 63 -10.75 8.20 0.54
C ILE A 63 -9.93 7.17 -0.23
N THR A 64 -10.62 6.38 -1.06
CA THR A 64 -10.01 5.38 -1.92
C THR A 64 -10.29 5.73 -3.37
N LEU A 65 -9.25 5.66 -4.19
CA LEU A 65 -9.32 5.83 -5.63
C LEU A 65 -9.05 4.47 -6.28
N PHE A 66 -10.02 4.00 -7.07
CA PHE A 66 -9.94 2.76 -7.84
C PHE A 66 -10.07 3.06 -9.33
N ILE A 67 -9.04 2.74 -10.12
CA ILE A 67 -8.97 3.01 -11.55
C ILE A 67 -8.62 1.70 -12.28
N PRO A 68 -9.59 1.02 -12.91
CA PRO A 68 -9.28 -0.08 -13.81
C PRO A 68 -8.61 0.47 -15.08
N PHE A 69 -7.50 -0.15 -15.50
CA PHE A 69 -6.78 0.24 -16.71
C PHE A 69 -6.64 -0.91 -17.72
N ASP A 70 -6.85 -2.16 -17.28
CA ASP A 70 -7.06 -3.28 -18.18
C ASP A 70 -8.55 -3.40 -18.56
N LYS A 71 -8.81 -3.82 -19.79
CA LYS A 71 -10.15 -3.87 -20.41
C LYS A 71 -10.60 -5.29 -20.75
N GLU A 72 -9.80 -6.32 -20.41
CA GLU A 72 -10.25 -7.72 -20.50
C GLU A 72 -11.41 -8.02 -19.56
#